data_AF-A0A3C1FAB0-F1
#
_entry.id   AF-A0A3C1FAB0-F1
#
_cell.length_a   1.000
_cell.length_b   1.000
_cell.length_c   1.000
_cell.angle_alpha   90.00
_cell.angle_beta   90.00
_cell.angle_gamma   90.00
#
_symmetry.space_group_name_H-M   'P 1'
#
loop_
_entity.id
_entity.type
_entity.pdbx_description
1 polymer ?
#
loop_
_entity_poly.entity_id
_entity_poly.type
_entity_poly.pdbx_seq_one_letter_code
_entity_poly.pdbx_strand_id
1 'polypeptide(L)'
;MDPRLDILPNKPGVYIMRSKEGTIIYVGKAKNLSDRVKQYFQESNLYSRGWKLPCLLPMIAKIDYITTASERDALVLEEKLIKQYQPFFNSLGKDGKSYPYLKLTMGEDFPRLHLTRRVVRGKDLYFGPYPKSSIVKSLMRFLWKSKYAPLRPCKWNFSREKELDPRKINTCIYYHTGQCPAPCAGKISYEDYRKIAERMAQFLDGHFGNITENITRLMKEHAAKWEYEQAAVYRNFLHALAHMQERVLVGRFKDDKITTAMENTDKLKRLAQVIGL
;
A
#
# COMPACT_ATOMS: atom_id res chain seq x y z
N MET A 1 -31.78 10.94 -13.95
CA MET A 1 -30.56 10.24 -13.53
C MET A 1 -29.92 9.64 -14.77
N ASP A 2 -28.60 9.69 -14.91
CA ASP A 2 -27.92 9.04 -16.04
C ASP A 2 -28.08 7.50 -15.90
N PRO A 3 -28.75 6.81 -16.83
CA PRO A 3 -29.02 5.37 -16.73
C PRO A 3 -27.74 4.52 -16.65
N ARG A 4 -26.56 5.11 -16.93
CA ARG A 4 -25.25 4.47 -16.77
C ARG A 4 -24.84 4.28 -15.30
N LEU A 5 -25.54 4.90 -14.34
CA LEU A 5 -25.15 4.98 -12.92
C LEU A 5 -25.83 3.96 -11.99
N ASP A 6 -26.93 3.34 -12.40
CA ASP A 6 -27.81 2.61 -11.47
C ASP A 6 -27.36 1.19 -11.11
N ILE A 7 -26.22 0.72 -11.65
CA ILE A 7 -25.77 -0.67 -11.54
C ILE A 7 -24.42 -0.81 -10.81
N LEU A 8 -23.95 0.25 -10.13
CA LEU A 8 -22.68 0.23 -9.40
C LEU A 8 -22.87 -0.20 -7.94
N PRO A 9 -22.12 -1.20 -7.44
CA PRO A 9 -22.27 -1.66 -6.06
C PRO A 9 -21.65 -0.67 -5.06
N ASN A 10 -22.20 -0.65 -3.84
CA ASN A 10 -21.61 0.01 -2.68
C ASN A 10 -20.44 -0.81 -2.09
N LYS A 11 -19.43 -1.10 -2.91
CA LYS A 11 -18.26 -1.91 -2.55
C LYS A 11 -16.96 -1.23 -3.03
N PRO A 12 -15.81 -1.54 -2.42
CA PRO A 12 -14.52 -1.12 -2.94
C PRO A 12 -14.23 -1.83 -4.25
N GLY A 13 -13.48 -1.15 -5.12
CA GLY A 13 -13.11 -1.71 -6.40
C GLY A 13 -12.52 -0.68 -7.37
N VAL A 14 -12.40 -1.11 -8.63
CA VAL A 14 -11.90 -0.31 -9.74
C VAL A 14 -13.00 -0.11 -10.76
N TYR A 15 -13.21 1.11 -11.23
CA TYR A 15 -14.09 1.43 -12.36
C TYR A 15 -13.25 1.74 -13.60
N ILE A 16 -13.79 1.37 -14.76
CA ILE A 16 -13.14 1.47 -16.07
C ILE A 16 -14.09 2.19 -17.00
N MET A 17 -13.67 3.32 -17.55
CA MET A 17 -14.43 4.12 -18.51
C MET A 17 -13.94 3.85 -19.92
N ARG A 18 -14.88 3.63 -20.84
CA ARG A 18 -14.60 3.33 -22.25
C ARG A 18 -15.25 4.31 -23.20
N SER A 19 -14.60 4.54 -24.34
CA SER A 19 -15.17 5.26 -25.47
C SER A 19 -16.18 4.42 -26.25
N LYS A 20 -16.87 5.02 -27.23
CA LYS A 20 -17.85 4.34 -28.10
C LYS A 20 -17.21 3.20 -28.90
N GLU A 21 -15.93 3.34 -29.21
CA GLU A 21 -15.10 2.37 -29.92
C GLU A 21 -14.61 1.23 -29.00
N GLY A 22 -14.96 1.27 -27.71
CA GLY A 22 -14.58 0.26 -26.73
C GLY A 22 -13.20 0.47 -26.07
N THR A 23 -12.45 1.50 -26.48
CA THR A 23 -11.14 1.85 -25.94
C THR A 23 -11.23 2.27 -24.48
N ILE A 24 -10.35 1.75 -23.62
CA ILE A 24 -10.26 2.17 -22.21
C ILE A 24 -9.60 3.56 -22.16
N ILE A 25 -10.40 4.56 -21.77
CA ILE A 25 -9.96 5.96 -21.74
C ILE A 25 -9.59 6.43 -20.34
N TYR A 26 -10.13 5.79 -19.29
CA TYR A 26 -9.79 6.08 -17.91
C TYR A 26 -10.04 4.88 -16.98
N VAL A 27 -9.17 4.71 -15.99
CA VAL A 27 -9.29 3.72 -14.91
C VAL A 27 -9.13 4.43 -13.57
N GLY A 28 -9.97 4.11 -12.59
CA GLY A 28 -9.83 4.67 -11.25
C GLY A 28 -10.31 3.74 -10.13
N LYS A 29 -9.77 3.90 -8.93
CA LYS A 29 -10.20 3.17 -7.72
C LYS A 29 -11.27 3.91 -6.92
N ALA A 30 -12.02 3.16 -6.11
CA ALA A 30 -12.99 3.69 -5.18
C ALA A 30 -13.08 2.85 -3.89
N LYS A 31 -13.33 3.52 -2.75
CA LYS A 31 -13.82 2.86 -1.52
C LYS A 31 -15.27 2.40 -1.68
N ASN A 32 -16.08 3.22 -2.36
CA ASN A 32 -17.44 2.93 -2.79
C ASN A 32 -17.57 3.30 -4.28
N LEU A 33 -17.78 2.32 -5.14
CA LEU A 33 -17.90 2.51 -6.59
C LEU A 33 -19.08 3.41 -6.98
N SER A 34 -20.27 3.19 -6.39
CA SER A 34 -21.47 4.02 -6.66
C SER A 34 -21.20 5.49 -6.35
N ASP A 35 -20.75 5.80 -5.14
CA ASP A 35 -20.55 7.18 -4.71
C ASP A 35 -19.46 7.87 -5.54
N ARG A 36 -18.37 7.14 -5.81
CA ARG A 36 -17.23 7.69 -6.54
C ARG A 36 -17.57 8.03 -7.99
N VAL A 37 -18.35 7.19 -8.67
CA VAL A 37 -18.72 7.44 -10.06
C VAL A 37 -19.81 8.52 -10.13
N LYS A 38 -20.79 8.54 -9.22
CA LYS A 38 -21.80 9.61 -9.15
C LYS A 38 -21.20 11.01 -9.04
N GLN A 39 -20.07 11.17 -8.34
CA GLN A 39 -19.36 12.45 -8.25
C GLN A 39 -18.95 13.03 -9.61
N TYR A 40 -18.71 12.22 -10.64
CA TYR A 40 -18.32 12.71 -11.96
C TYR A 40 -19.45 13.44 -12.68
N PHE A 41 -20.70 13.10 -12.37
CA PHE A 41 -21.90 13.61 -13.05
C PHE A 41 -22.63 14.69 -12.26
N GLN A 42 -22.07 15.11 -11.12
CA GLN A 42 -22.58 16.25 -10.36
C GLN A 42 -22.07 17.55 -11.00
N GLU A 43 -22.99 18.47 -11.31
CA GLU A 43 -22.68 19.75 -11.96
C GLU A 43 -21.61 20.57 -11.21
N SER A 44 -21.64 20.54 -9.88
CA SER A 44 -20.66 21.20 -9.01
C SER A 44 -19.21 20.71 -9.21
N ASN A 45 -19.01 19.53 -9.80
CA ASN A 45 -17.69 18.97 -10.05
C ASN A 45 -17.15 19.20 -11.47
N LEU A 46 -17.98 19.65 -12.42
CA LEU A 46 -17.55 19.83 -13.82
C LEU A 46 -16.40 20.83 -13.96
N TYR A 47 -16.41 21.90 -13.15
CA TYR A 47 -15.41 22.97 -13.24
C TYR A 47 -14.34 22.92 -12.14
N SER A 48 -14.60 22.22 -11.03
CA SER A 48 -13.70 22.20 -9.87
C SER A 48 -12.49 21.27 -10.02
N ARG A 49 -12.49 20.35 -11.00
CA ARG A 49 -11.43 19.35 -11.22
C ARG A 49 -10.55 19.62 -12.45
N GLY A 50 -10.57 20.86 -12.97
CA GLY A 50 -9.77 21.30 -14.11
C GLY A 50 -10.25 20.72 -15.46
N TRP A 51 -9.42 20.87 -16.50
CA TRP A 51 -9.77 20.55 -17.90
C TRP A 51 -10.12 19.07 -18.16
N LYS A 52 -9.67 18.17 -17.29
CA LYS A 52 -9.80 16.72 -17.50
C LYS A 52 -11.26 16.24 -17.50
N LEU A 53 -12.09 16.72 -16.57
CA LEU A 53 -13.46 16.23 -16.43
C LEU A 53 -14.35 16.63 -17.63
N PRO A 54 -14.34 17.90 -18.07
CA PRO A 54 -15.10 18.33 -19.24
C PRO A 54 -14.73 17.60 -20.54
N CYS A 55 -13.46 17.22 -20.72
CA CYS A 55 -13.03 16.45 -21.89
C CYS A 55 -13.35 14.95 -21.78
N LEU A 56 -13.30 14.38 -20.56
CA LEU A 56 -13.53 12.97 -20.33
C LEU A 56 -15.01 12.59 -20.46
N LEU A 57 -15.91 13.35 -19.81
CA LEU A 57 -17.33 13.00 -19.69
C LEU A 57 -18.03 12.73 -21.04
N PRO A 58 -17.86 13.57 -22.09
CA PRO A 58 -18.50 13.34 -23.39
C PRO A 58 -18.01 12.08 -24.10
N MET A 59 -16.78 11.62 -23.80
CA MET A 59 -16.20 10.43 -24.40
C MET A 59 -16.66 9.14 -23.73
N ILE A 60 -17.25 9.18 -22.53
CA ILE A 60 -17.68 7.97 -21.83
C ILE A 60 -18.92 7.37 -22.51
N ALA A 61 -18.74 6.23 -23.17
CA ALA A 61 -19.83 5.43 -23.69
C ALA A 61 -20.25 4.32 -22.70
N LYS A 62 -19.27 3.71 -22.00
CA LYS A 62 -19.51 2.61 -21.08
C LYS A 62 -18.68 2.76 -19.80
N ILE A 63 -19.27 2.36 -18.68
CA ILE A 63 -18.58 2.21 -17.40
C ILE A 63 -18.70 0.73 -16.97
N ASP A 64 -17.53 0.09 -16.82
CA ASP A 64 -17.37 -1.24 -16.25
C ASP A 64 -16.76 -1.12 -14.84
N TYR A 65 -16.84 -2.19 -14.04
CA TYR A 65 -16.22 -2.23 -12.73
C TYR A 65 -15.74 -3.62 -12.33
N ILE A 66 -14.79 -3.66 -11.40
CA ILE A 66 -14.31 -4.88 -10.75
C ILE A 66 -14.32 -4.63 -9.25
N THR A 67 -15.11 -5.41 -8.50
CA THR A 67 -15.13 -5.33 -7.03
C THR A 67 -13.92 -6.01 -6.42
N THR A 68 -13.46 -5.50 -5.28
CA THR A 68 -12.33 -6.05 -4.53
C THR A 68 -12.72 -6.29 -3.08
N ALA A 69 -11.91 -7.06 -2.35
CA ALA A 69 -12.15 -7.33 -0.92
C ALA A 69 -11.82 -6.11 -0.04
N SER A 70 -10.89 -5.27 -0.48
CA SER A 70 -10.46 -4.06 0.24
C SER A 70 -10.13 -2.90 -0.70
N GLU A 71 -9.99 -1.69 -0.15
CA GLU A 71 -9.49 -0.52 -0.89
C GLU A 71 -8.05 -0.72 -1.38
N ARG A 72 -7.23 -1.45 -0.61
CA ARG A 72 -5.84 -1.74 -1.00
C ARG A 72 -5.78 -2.68 -2.20
N ASP A 73 -6.65 -3.67 -2.25
CA ASP A 73 -6.76 -4.56 -3.42
C ASP A 73 -7.20 -3.76 -4.65
N ALA A 74 -8.13 -2.82 -4.49
CA ALA A 74 -8.54 -1.91 -5.57
C ALA A 74 -7.36 -1.08 -6.08
N LEU A 75 -6.48 -0.64 -5.17
CA LEU A 75 -5.30 0.15 -5.51
C LEU A 75 -4.26 -0.66 -6.29
N VAL A 76 -4.01 -1.91 -5.91
CA VAL A 76 -3.13 -2.83 -6.67
C VAL A 76 -3.72 -3.09 -8.06
N LEU A 77 -5.03 -3.37 -8.13
CA LEU A 77 -5.70 -3.67 -9.39
C LEU A 77 -5.73 -2.45 -10.32
N GLU A 78 -6.03 -1.26 -9.80
CA GLU A 78 -5.99 0.00 -10.55
C GLU A 78 -4.61 0.22 -11.16
N GLU A 79 -3.56 0.09 -10.36
CA GLU A 79 -2.18 0.27 -10.83
C GLU A 79 -1.85 -0.72 -11.96
N LYS A 80 -2.25 -1.99 -11.82
CA LYS A 80 -2.06 -3.03 -12.84
C LYS A 80 -2.79 -2.67 -14.14
N LEU A 81 -4.04 -2.25 -14.06
CA LEU A 81 -4.86 -1.91 -15.23
C LEU A 81 -4.34 -0.64 -15.93
N ILE A 82 -3.94 0.40 -15.19
CA ILE A 82 -3.34 1.61 -15.77
C ILE A 82 -2.04 1.24 -16.51
N LYS A 83 -1.20 0.39 -15.93
CA LYS A 83 0.04 -0.06 -16.56
C LYS A 83 -0.21 -0.85 -17.83
N GLN A 84 -1.18 -1.75 -17.81
CA GLN A 84 -1.53 -2.61 -18.94
C GLN A 84 -2.15 -1.83 -20.11
N TYR A 85 -3.05 -0.89 -19.82
CA TYR A 85 -3.86 -0.24 -20.87
C TYR A 85 -3.44 1.19 -21.19
N GLN A 86 -2.57 1.81 -20.39
CA GLN A 86 -2.09 3.20 -20.54
C GLN A 86 -3.19 4.21 -20.92
N PRO A 87 -4.33 4.27 -20.20
CA PRO A 87 -5.51 5.01 -20.66
C PRO A 87 -5.23 6.51 -20.83
N PHE A 88 -5.71 7.14 -21.89
CA PHE A 88 -5.36 8.52 -22.26
C PHE A 88 -5.49 9.51 -21.09
N PHE A 89 -6.61 9.48 -20.34
CA PHE A 89 -6.87 10.44 -19.27
C PHE A 89 -6.24 10.09 -17.91
N ASN A 90 -5.57 8.94 -17.76
CA ASN A 90 -4.76 8.67 -16.57
C ASN A 90 -3.43 9.44 -16.65
N SER A 91 -3.16 10.31 -15.70
CA SER A 91 -1.86 11.00 -15.58
C SER A 91 -0.90 10.25 -14.66
N LEU A 92 -1.41 9.77 -13.52
CA LEU A 92 -0.65 8.99 -12.55
C LEU A 92 -0.66 7.49 -12.93
N GLY A 93 0.45 6.81 -12.66
CA GLY A 93 0.59 5.36 -12.84
C GLY A 93 1.06 4.92 -14.23
N LYS A 94 1.21 5.86 -15.18
CA LYS A 94 1.79 5.60 -16.51
C LYS A 94 3.30 5.43 -16.50
N ASP A 95 4.00 6.21 -15.66
CA ASP A 95 5.46 6.34 -15.57
C ASP A 95 6.21 5.08 -15.07
N GLY A 96 5.55 3.92 -15.03
CA GLY A 96 6.12 2.65 -14.56
C GLY A 96 6.39 2.56 -13.06
N LYS A 97 6.27 3.66 -12.31
CA LYS A 97 6.50 3.70 -10.85
C LYS A 97 5.40 2.96 -10.11
N SER A 98 5.71 1.74 -9.65
CA SER A 98 4.81 1.01 -8.76
C SER A 98 4.70 1.65 -7.38
N TYR A 99 3.59 1.40 -6.70
CA TYR A 99 3.51 1.75 -5.29
C TYR A 99 4.59 1.00 -4.50
N PRO A 100 5.29 1.69 -3.57
CA PRO A 100 6.30 1.04 -2.76
C PRO A 100 5.66 0.09 -1.74
N TYR A 101 6.30 -1.05 -1.57
CA TYR A 101 6.06 -2.05 -0.54
C TYR A 101 7.16 -1.95 0.49
N LEU A 102 6.82 -2.34 1.71
CA LEU A 102 7.78 -2.57 2.77
C LEU A 102 8.23 -4.04 2.68
N LYS A 103 9.49 -4.27 2.39
CA LYS A 103 10.09 -5.61 2.24
C LYS A 103 10.88 -5.97 3.48
N LEU A 104 10.54 -7.11 4.07
CA LEU A 104 11.35 -7.78 5.08
C LEU A 104 12.06 -8.97 4.44
N THR A 105 13.39 -8.93 4.44
CA THR A 105 14.25 -9.90 3.74
C THR A 105 14.47 -11.17 4.55
N MET A 106 13.40 -11.94 4.76
CA MET A 106 13.44 -13.19 5.53
C MET A 106 14.29 -14.28 4.86
N GLY A 107 14.65 -14.13 3.58
CA GLY A 107 15.61 -14.98 2.89
C GLY A 107 17.09 -14.69 3.20
N GLU A 108 17.41 -13.53 3.79
CA GLU A 108 18.77 -13.21 4.23
C GLU A 108 19.02 -13.81 5.63
N ASP A 109 20.28 -14.19 5.93
CA ASP A 109 20.65 -14.67 7.27
C ASP A 109 20.39 -13.58 8.34
N PHE A 110 20.60 -12.32 7.95
CA PHE A 110 20.33 -11.16 8.80
C PHE A 110 19.30 -10.25 8.12
N PRO A 111 17.99 -10.53 8.30
CA PRO A 111 16.93 -9.76 7.67
C PRO A 111 17.03 -8.25 7.93
N ARG A 112 16.65 -7.50 6.91
CA ARG A 112 16.50 -6.05 6.90
C ARG A 112 15.12 -5.64 6.39
N LEU A 113 14.65 -4.52 6.91
CA LEU A 113 13.40 -3.88 6.52
C LEU A 113 13.69 -2.67 5.62
N HIS A 114 13.14 -2.64 4.40
CA HIS A 114 13.33 -1.50 3.49
C HIS A 114 12.19 -1.35 2.49
N LEU A 115 12.09 -0.17 1.88
CA LEU A 115 11.12 0.07 0.81
C LEU A 115 11.62 -0.48 -0.53
N THR A 116 10.73 -1.15 -1.27
CA THR A 116 10.96 -1.63 -2.63
C THR A 116 9.72 -1.41 -3.49
N ARG A 117 9.89 -1.24 -4.80
CA ARG A 117 8.77 -1.26 -5.76
C ARG A 117 8.64 -2.58 -6.50
N ARG A 118 9.60 -3.49 -6.27
CA ARG A 118 9.68 -4.80 -6.91
C ARG A 118 9.29 -5.86 -5.90
N VAL A 119 8.18 -6.54 -6.17
CA VAL A 119 7.74 -7.73 -5.45
C VAL A 119 8.26 -8.94 -6.22
N VAL A 120 9.02 -9.81 -5.53
CA VAL A 120 9.58 -11.04 -6.10
C VAL A 120 9.03 -12.20 -5.28
N ARG A 121 8.55 -13.25 -5.93
CA ARG A 121 8.13 -14.46 -5.23
C ARG A 121 9.36 -15.13 -4.62
N GLY A 122 9.27 -15.51 -3.35
CA GLY A 122 10.37 -16.13 -2.64
C GLY A 122 10.12 -16.16 -1.15
N LYS A 123 11.21 -16.22 -0.38
CA LYS A 123 11.18 -16.29 1.09
C LYS A 123 10.92 -14.95 1.76
N ASP A 124 11.03 -13.84 1.03
CA ASP A 124 10.88 -12.49 1.57
C ASP A 124 9.40 -12.12 1.76
N LEU A 125 9.14 -11.31 2.79
CA LEU A 125 7.80 -10.81 3.10
C LEU A 125 7.62 -9.39 2.57
N TYR A 126 6.42 -9.12 2.06
CA TYR A 126 6.06 -7.83 1.46
C TYR A 126 4.77 -7.32 2.09
N PHE A 127 4.83 -6.11 2.64
CA PHE A 127 3.71 -5.42 3.26
C PHE A 127 3.38 -4.16 2.47
N GLY A 128 2.10 -3.86 2.28
CA GLY A 128 1.62 -2.75 1.45
C GLY A 128 0.69 -3.23 0.34
N PRO A 129 0.51 -2.46 -0.75
CA PRO A 129 1.24 -1.25 -1.18
C PRO A 129 0.99 0.00 -0.34
N TYR A 130 1.97 0.91 -0.28
CA TYR A 130 1.87 2.19 0.43
C TYR A 130 1.98 3.40 -0.51
N PRO A 131 0.87 4.07 -0.85
CA PRO A 131 0.88 5.22 -1.77
C PRO A 131 1.77 6.36 -1.29
N LYS A 132 1.77 6.62 0.02
CA LYS A 132 2.57 7.67 0.66
C LYS A 132 3.79 7.05 1.34
N SER A 133 4.92 7.05 0.63
CA SER A 133 6.19 6.53 1.16
C SER A 133 6.69 7.26 2.42
N SER A 134 6.28 8.52 2.63
CA SER A 134 6.62 9.31 3.81
C SER A 134 6.11 8.69 5.11
N ILE A 135 4.90 8.14 5.09
CA ILE A 135 4.26 7.50 6.26
C ILE A 135 5.08 6.28 6.69
N VAL A 136 5.44 5.43 5.72
CA VAL A 136 6.24 4.22 6.00
C VAL A 136 7.64 4.56 6.50
N LYS A 137 8.29 5.58 5.93
CA LYS A 137 9.59 6.05 6.41
C LYS A 137 9.53 6.55 7.85
N SER A 138 8.47 7.25 8.24
CA SER A 138 8.27 7.70 9.61
C SER A 138 8.06 6.53 10.58
N LEU A 139 7.28 5.53 10.18
CA LEU A 139 7.09 4.29 10.94
C LEU A 139 8.43 3.55 11.15
N MET A 140 9.18 3.31 10.07
CA MET A 140 10.47 2.63 10.15
C MET A 140 11.44 3.36 11.09
N ARG A 141 11.49 4.70 10.99
CA ARG A 141 12.31 5.52 11.89
C ARG A 141 11.87 5.37 13.35
N PHE A 142 10.57 5.36 13.63
CA PHE A 142 10.06 5.17 14.98
C PHE A 142 10.43 3.79 15.53
N LEU A 143 10.13 2.71 14.80
CA LEU A 143 10.42 1.33 15.24
C LEU A 143 11.90 1.10 15.51
N TRP A 144 12.74 1.77 14.72
CA TRP A 144 14.18 1.72 14.89
C TRP A 144 14.64 2.54 16.10
N LYS A 145 14.12 3.76 16.30
CA LYS A 145 14.44 4.60 17.47
C LYS A 145 13.91 4.01 18.78
N SER A 146 12.72 3.40 18.78
CA SER A 146 12.11 2.78 19.96
C SER A 146 12.77 1.47 20.36
N LYS A 147 13.74 0.98 19.57
CA LYS A 147 14.41 -0.32 19.73
C LYS A 147 13.42 -1.50 19.80
N TYR A 148 12.19 -1.32 19.31
CA TYR A 148 11.18 -2.38 19.32
C TYR A 148 11.60 -3.56 18.44
N ALA A 149 12.18 -3.27 17.26
CA ALA A 149 12.78 -4.28 16.40
C ALA A 149 13.95 -3.66 15.63
N PRO A 150 15.14 -3.57 16.24
CA PRO A 150 16.30 -2.89 15.66
C PRO A 150 16.97 -3.78 14.60
N LEU A 151 16.31 -3.90 13.45
CA LEU A 151 16.90 -4.52 12.28
C LEU A 151 17.98 -3.61 11.69
N ARG A 152 19.01 -4.22 11.10
CA ARG A 152 20.11 -3.51 10.46
C ARG A 152 19.59 -2.56 9.36
N PRO A 153 19.98 -1.27 9.38
CA PRO A 153 19.62 -0.34 8.32
C PRO A 153 20.58 -0.43 7.11
N CYS A 154 21.74 -1.09 7.28
CA CYS A 154 22.80 -1.11 6.28
C CYS A 154 22.49 -2.03 5.08
N LYS A 155 23.00 -1.62 3.90
CA LYS A 155 22.82 -2.37 2.65
C LYS A 155 23.89 -3.42 2.37
N TRP A 156 24.85 -3.59 3.28
CA TRP A 156 26.02 -4.45 3.10
C TRP A 156 25.65 -5.92 2.93
N ASN A 157 26.35 -6.64 2.05
CA ASN A 157 26.08 -8.05 1.83
C ASN A 157 27.02 -8.89 2.69
N PHE A 158 26.47 -9.58 3.69
CA PHE A 158 27.17 -10.51 4.58
C PHE A 158 26.18 -11.58 5.07
N SER A 159 26.71 -12.75 5.42
CA SER A 159 25.97 -13.93 5.86
C SER A 159 26.75 -14.65 6.96
N ARG A 160 26.27 -15.80 7.43
CA ARG A 160 27.02 -16.65 8.38
C ARG A 160 28.34 -17.17 7.79
N GLU A 161 28.36 -17.42 6.50
CA GLU A 161 29.53 -17.94 5.77
C GLU A 161 30.42 -16.83 5.19
N LYS A 162 29.86 -15.62 5.06
CA LYS A 162 30.54 -14.48 4.45
C LYS A 162 30.58 -13.30 5.40
N GLU A 163 31.72 -13.14 6.04
CA GLU A 163 31.97 -12.02 6.93
C GLU A 163 32.05 -10.68 6.19
N LEU A 164 31.72 -9.61 6.91
CA LEU A 164 31.87 -8.24 6.42
C LEU A 164 33.28 -7.74 6.73
N ASP A 165 33.88 -6.98 5.81
CA ASP A 165 35.17 -6.32 6.02
C ASP A 165 35.23 -5.60 7.40
N PRO A 166 36.20 -5.95 8.26
CA PRO A 166 36.37 -5.34 9.59
C PRO A 166 36.45 -3.81 9.58
N ARG A 167 37.00 -3.21 8.52
CA ARG A 167 37.06 -1.74 8.38
C ARG A 167 35.66 -1.13 8.33
N LYS A 168 34.73 -1.77 7.63
CA LYS A 168 33.33 -1.30 7.52
C LYS A 168 32.58 -1.44 8.83
N ILE A 169 32.92 -2.46 9.62
CA ILE A 169 32.36 -2.66 10.96
C ILE A 169 32.86 -1.55 11.90
N ASN A 170 34.17 -1.29 11.89
CA ASN A 170 34.81 -0.31 12.77
C ASN A 170 34.40 1.14 12.47
N THR A 171 33.98 1.46 11.24
CA THR A 171 33.45 2.79 10.89
C THR A 171 31.92 2.88 11.01
N CYS A 172 31.24 1.82 11.45
CA CYS A 172 29.77 1.79 11.49
C CYS A 172 29.20 2.62 12.66
N ILE A 173 28.62 3.77 12.37
CA ILE A 173 28.00 4.64 13.38
C ILE A 173 26.88 3.94 14.15
N TYR A 174 26.09 3.08 13.48
CA TYR A 174 24.97 2.38 14.10
C TYR A 174 25.40 1.33 15.13
N TYR A 175 26.60 0.76 14.94
CA TYR A 175 27.21 -0.13 15.92
C TYR A 175 27.65 0.68 17.14
N HIS A 176 28.43 1.73 16.93
CA HIS A 176 28.98 2.57 18.00
C HIS A 176 27.91 3.32 18.81
N THR A 177 26.79 3.68 18.19
CA THR A 177 25.65 4.32 18.86
C THR A 177 24.66 3.34 19.49
N GLY A 178 24.89 2.02 19.37
CA GLY A 178 23.99 0.99 19.90
C GLY A 178 22.59 0.97 19.25
N GLN A 179 22.46 1.49 18.03
CA GLN A 179 21.22 1.52 17.25
C GLN A 179 21.03 0.26 16.39
N CYS A 180 22.10 -0.52 16.21
CA CYS A 180 22.08 -1.82 15.54
C CYS A 180 22.66 -2.86 16.50
N PRO A 181 22.07 -4.07 16.64
CA PRO A 181 22.63 -5.15 17.44
C PRO A 181 23.91 -5.77 16.83
N ALA A 182 24.40 -5.18 15.74
CA ALA A 182 25.67 -5.51 15.08
C ALA A 182 25.89 -7.01 14.81
N PRO A 183 24.98 -7.67 14.07
CA PRO A 183 25.18 -9.06 13.65
C PRO A 183 26.46 -9.23 12.80
N CYS A 184 26.85 -8.19 12.04
CA CYS A 184 28.10 -8.19 11.27
C CYS A 184 29.36 -8.28 12.14
N ALA A 185 29.28 -7.90 13.42
CA ALA A 185 30.38 -7.95 14.37
C ALA A 185 30.28 -9.14 15.34
N GLY A 186 29.38 -10.09 15.07
CA GLY A 186 29.13 -11.25 15.95
C GLY A 186 28.55 -10.91 17.32
N LYS A 187 28.00 -9.71 17.52
CA LYS A 187 27.47 -9.25 18.82
C LYS A 187 26.10 -9.81 19.19
N ILE A 188 25.44 -10.47 18.25
CA ILE A 188 24.16 -11.14 18.43
C ILE A 188 24.17 -12.45 17.67
N SER A 189 23.57 -13.49 18.25
CA SER A 189 23.41 -14.78 17.59
C SER A 189 22.47 -14.65 16.38
N TYR A 190 22.64 -15.55 15.41
CA TYR A 190 21.72 -15.65 14.27
C TYR A 190 20.28 -15.87 14.73
N GLU A 191 20.08 -16.76 15.70
CA GLU A 191 18.77 -17.14 16.21
C GLU A 191 18.06 -15.98 16.88
N ASP A 192 18.76 -15.22 17.73
CA ASP A 192 18.18 -14.07 18.41
C ASP A 192 17.92 -12.92 17.45
N TYR A 193 18.79 -12.73 16.45
CA TYR A 193 18.54 -11.75 15.40
C TYR A 193 17.31 -12.13 14.55
N ARG A 194 17.12 -13.43 14.27
CA ARG A 194 15.94 -13.93 13.56
C ARG A 194 14.66 -13.75 14.36
N LYS A 195 14.67 -13.96 15.69
CA LYS A 195 13.52 -13.63 16.56
C LYS A 195 13.12 -12.15 16.47
N ILE A 196 14.08 -11.23 16.34
CA ILE A 196 13.80 -9.79 16.12
C ILE A 196 13.08 -9.58 14.78
N ALA A 197 13.51 -10.28 13.72
CA ALA A 197 12.87 -10.20 12.41
C ALA A 197 11.45 -10.80 12.41
N GLU A 198 11.23 -11.91 13.11
CA GLU A 198 9.90 -12.51 13.28
C GLU A 198 8.95 -11.61 14.07
N ARG A 199 9.45 -10.97 15.15
CA ARG A 199 8.68 -9.95 15.87
C ARG A 199 8.30 -8.77 14.96
N MET A 200 9.22 -8.34 14.07
CA MET A 200 8.90 -7.33 13.07
C MET A 200 7.85 -7.83 12.07
N ALA A 201 7.92 -9.09 11.63
CA ALA A 201 6.94 -9.67 10.72
C ALA A 201 5.54 -9.70 11.35
N GLN A 202 5.43 -10.21 12.58
CA GLN A 202 4.17 -10.26 13.35
C GLN A 202 3.59 -8.86 13.58
N PHE A 203 4.45 -7.90 13.91
CA PHE A 203 4.05 -6.51 14.02
C PHE A 203 3.43 -6.01 12.71
N LEU A 204 4.12 -6.20 11.58
CA LEU A 204 3.64 -5.73 10.28
C LEU A 204 2.40 -6.47 9.76
N ASP A 205 2.13 -7.69 10.26
CA ASP A 205 1.00 -8.54 9.85
C ASP A 205 -0.33 -8.20 10.53
N GLY A 206 -0.35 -7.30 11.51
CA GLY A 206 -1.62 -6.85 12.12
C GLY A 206 -1.69 -6.87 13.63
N HIS A 207 -0.67 -7.40 14.33
CA HIS A 207 -0.67 -7.50 15.79
C HIS A 207 -0.27 -6.17 16.45
N PHE A 208 -1.16 -5.18 16.34
CA PHE A 208 -0.90 -3.80 16.78
C PHE A 208 -1.57 -3.40 18.10
N GLY A 209 -2.48 -4.23 18.66
CA GLY A 209 -3.35 -3.83 19.78
C GLY A 209 -2.60 -3.24 20.97
N ASN A 210 -1.73 -4.05 21.59
CA ASN A 210 -0.98 -3.65 22.78
C ASN A 210 -0.02 -2.47 22.54
N ILE A 211 0.48 -2.31 21.31
CA ILE A 211 1.42 -1.24 20.96
C ILE A 211 0.68 0.07 20.78
N THR A 212 -0.47 0.03 20.10
CA THR A 212 -1.31 1.22 19.86
C THR A 212 -1.74 1.84 21.19
N GLU A 213 -2.17 1.01 22.15
CA GLU A 213 -2.55 1.47 23.50
C GLU A 213 -1.38 2.11 24.24
N ASN A 214 -0.23 1.44 24.26
CA ASN A 214 0.97 1.97 24.93
C ASN A 214 1.46 3.28 24.30
N ILE A 215 1.47 3.38 22.97
CA ILE A 215 1.90 4.61 22.29
C ILE A 215 0.88 5.74 22.48
N THR A 216 -0.42 5.43 22.54
CA THR A 216 -1.46 6.42 22.85
C THR A 216 -1.28 6.97 24.26
N ARG A 217 -0.95 6.11 25.23
CA ARG A 217 -0.62 6.55 26.59
C ARG A 217 0.60 7.47 26.60
N LEU A 218 1.71 7.06 26.00
CA LEU A 218 2.93 7.88 25.91
C LEU A 218 2.66 9.24 25.24
N MET A 219 1.91 9.26 24.14
CA MET A 219 1.51 10.51 23.48
C MET A 219 0.80 11.46 24.44
N LYS A 220 -0.17 10.95 25.21
CA LYS A 220 -0.93 11.74 26.19
C LYS A 220 -0.05 12.21 27.35
N GLU A 221 0.85 11.37 27.85
CA GLU A 221 1.79 11.74 28.91
C GLU A 221 2.72 12.88 28.48
N HIS A 222 3.31 12.80 27.30
CA HIS A 222 4.17 13.86 26.76
C HIS A 222 3.39 15.15 26.47
N ALA A 223 2.14 15.04 25.99
CA ALA A 223 1.26 16.20 25.82
C ALA A 223 0.92 16.88 27.16
N ALA A 224 0.65 16.09 28.21
CA ALA A 224 0.39 16.61 29.55
C ALA A 224 1.61 17.32 30.17
N LYS A 225 2.82 16.93 29.76
CA LYS A 225 4.09 17.58 30.14
C LYS A 225 4.48 18.76 29.25
N TRP A 226 3.62 19.19 28.33
CA TRP A 226 3.91 20.27 27.37
C TRP A 226 5.04 19.96 26.37
N GLU A 227 5.41 18.68 26.22
CA GLU A 227 6.45 18.20 25.31
C GLU A 227 5.84 17.88 23.93
N TYR A 228 5.33 18.91 23.25
CA TYR A 228 4.52 18.77 22.04
C TYR A 228 5.26 18.13 20.86
N GLU A 229 6.57 18.35 20.73
CA GLU A 229 7.37 17.72 19.68
C GLU A 229 7.39 16.20 19.84
N GLN A 230 7.55 15.72 21.07
CA GLN A 230 7.62 14.30 21.37
C GLN A 230 6.23 13.67 21.27
N ALA A 231 5.19 14.35 21.75
CA ALA A 231 3.80 13.95 21.53
C ALA A 231 3.47 13.85 20.03
N ALA A 232 3.95 14.79 19.20
CA ALA A 232 3.75 14.77 17.76
C ALA A 232 4.43 13.54 17.09
N VAL A 233 5.58 13.09 17.58
CA VAL A 233 6.22 11.85 17.11
C VAL A 233 5.30 10.64 17.33
N TYR A 234 4.74 10.48 18.52
CA TYR A 234 3.83 9.37 18.84
C TYR A 234 2.51 9.48 18.07
N ARG A 235 1.93 10.68 17.93
CA ARG A 235 0.74 10.91 17.10
C ARG A 235 0.97 10.48 15.64
N ASN A 236 2.10 10.92 15.06
CA ASN A 236 2.44 10.58 13.68
C ASN A 236 2.65 9.06 13.52
N PHE A 237 3.16 8.37 14.55
CA PHE A 237 3.25 6.92 14.57
C PHE A 237 1.88 6.23 14.62
N LEU A 238 0.96 6.69 15.46
CA LEU A 238 -0.41 6.17 15.53
C LEU A 238 -1.14 6.33 14.18
N HIS A 239 -0.97 7.48 13.52
CA HIS A 239 -1.51 7.69 12.17
C HIS A 239 -0.91 6.71 11.15
N ALA A 240 0.40 6.44 11.23
CA ALA A 240 1.04 5.47 10.35
C ALA A 240 0.54 4.03 10.59
N LEU A 241 0.29 3.66 11.85
CA LEU A 241 -0.28 2.37 12.23
C LEU A 241 -1.72 2.18 11.75
N ALA A 242 -2.57 3.19 11.91
CA ALA A 242 -3.96 3.14 11.43
C ALA A 242 -4.01 2.89 9.91
N HIS A 243 -3.11 3.52 9.15
CA HIS A 243 -2.97 3.27 7.72
C HIS A 243 -2.50 1.86 7.37
N MET A 244 -1.94 1.09 8.32
CA MET A 244 -1.47 -0.29 8.13
C MET A 244 -2.51 -1.37 8.50
N GLN A 245 -3.46 -1.08 9.39
CA GLN A 245 -4.46 -2.05 9.88
C GLN A 245 -5.47 -2.55 8.83
N GLU A 246 -5.67 -1.85 7.70
CA GLU A 246 -6.52 -2.36 6.62
C GLU A 246 -5.92 -3.65 6.03
N ARG A 247 -6.49 -4.81 6.36
CA ARG A 247 -6.01 -6.13 5.91
C ARG A 247 -5.86 -6.19 4.39
N VAL A 248 -4.75 -6.77 3.92
CA VAL A 248 -4.58 -7.20 2.53
C VAL A 248 -4.68 -8.71 2.52
N LEU A 249 -5.80 -9.24 2.03
CA LEU A 249 -5.81 -10.60 1.53
C LEU A 249 -5.14 -10.55 0.16
N VAL A 250 -3.82 -10.77 0.09
CA VAL A 250 -3.13 -10.95 -1.21
C VAL A 250 -3.54 -12.32 -1.78
N GLY A 251 -4.81 -12.44 -2.13
CA GLY A 251 -5.35 -13.56 -2.88
C GLY A 251 -4.92 -13.41 -4.34
N ARG A 252 -4.23 -14.42 -4.85
CA ARG A 252 -3.81 -14.54 -6.26
C ARG A 252 -4.91 -14.09 -7.23
N PHE A 253 -4.81 -12.87 -7.76
CA PHE A 253 -5.59 -12.47 -8.94
C PHE A 253 -4.97 -13.18 -10.15
N LYS A 254 -5.51 -14.36 -10.49
CA LYS A 254 -5.25 -15.01 -11.78
C LYS A 254 -5.82 -14.12 -12.89
N ASP A 255 -5.06 -13.94 -13.96
CA ASP A 255 -5.41 -13.06 -15.09
C ASP A 255 -6.78 -13.41 -15.70
N ASP A 256 -7.20 -14.67 -15.64
CA ASP A 256 -8.51 -15.16 -16.14
C ASP A 256 -9.73 -14.47 -15.51
N LYS A 257 -9.62 -13.93 -14.28
CA LYS A 257 -10.78 -13.28 -13.62
C LYS A 257 -11.07 -11.87 -14.15
N ILE A 258 -10.11 -11.22 -14.83
CA ILE A 258 -10.29 -9.84 -15.33
C ILE A 258 -11.25 -9.84 -16.52
N THR A 259 -11.07 -10.77 -17.45
CA THR A 259 -11.98 -11.00 -18.59
C THR A 259 -13.35 -11.47 -18.13
N THR A 260 -13.44 -12.44 -17.21
CA THR A 260 -14.74 -12.95 -16.73
C THR A 260 -15.52 -11.94 -15.89
N ALA A 261 -14.87 -11.08 -15.09
CA ALA A 261 -15.55 -10.00 -14.36
C ALA A 261 -16.11 -8.92 -15.31
N MET A 262 -15.40 -8.64 -16.40
CA MET A 262 -15.84 -7.73 -17.46
C MET A 262 -17.03 -8.32 -18.25
N GLU A 263 -17.03 -9.61 -18.53
CA GLU A 263 -18.15 -10.33 -19.16
C GLU A 263 -19.39 -10.45 -18.25
N ASN A 264 -19.19 -10.64 -16.94
CA ASN A 264 -20.30 -10.73 -15.98
C ASN A 264 -21.04 -9.40 -15.78
N THR A 265 -20.35 -8.26 -15.98
CA THR A 265 -20.99 -6.94 -15.98
C THR A 265 -21.97 -6.81 -17.16
N ASP A 266 -21.63 -7.38 -18.33
CA ASP A 266 -22.51 -7.41 -19.49
C ASP A 266 -23.69 -8.37 -19.31
N LYS A 267 -23.49 -9.51 -18.64
CA LYS A 267 -24.58 -10.46 -18.32
C LYS A 267 -25.57 -9.90 -17.30
N LEU A 268 -25.09 -9.24 -16.24
CA LEU A 268 -25.96 -8.62 -15.23
C LEU A 268 -26.77 -7.44 -15.79
N LYS A 269 -26.18 -6.63 -16.70
CA LYS A 269 -26.90 -5.56 -17.41
C LYS A 269 -28.00 -6.10 -18.33
N ARG A 270 -27.71 -7.19 -19.08
CA ARG A 270 -28.71 -7.86 -19.92
C ARG A 270 -29.82 -8.48 -19.08
N LEU A 271 -29.50 -9.06 -17.93
CA LEU A 271 -30.50 -9.62 -17.02
C LEU A 271 -31.39 -8.53 -16.41
N ALA A 272 -30.83 -7.38 -16.00
CA ALA A 272 -31.60 -6.24 -15.53
C ALA A 272 -32.57 -5.69 -16.61
N GLN A 273 -32.08 -5.56 -17.86
CA GLN A 273 -32.92 -5.17 -19.00
C GLN A 273 -34.04 -6.18 -19.32
N VAL A 274 -33.81 -7.48 -19.14
CA VAL A 274 -34.81 -8.53 -19.39
C VAL A 274 -35.83 -8.62 -18.25
N ILE A 275 -35.46 -8.24 -17.02
CA ILE A 275 -36.35 -8.27 -15.84
C ILE A 275 -37.07 -6.92 -15.63
N GLY A 276 -36.73 -5.88 -16.39
CA GLY A 276 -37.39 -4.57 -16.32
C GLY A 276 -37.02 -3.73 -15.10
N LEU A 277 -35.80 -3.92 -14.58
CA LEU A 277 -35.18 -3.10 -13.53
C LEU A 277 -34.19 -2.09 -14.12
#